data_AF-A0AAJ0D511-F1
#
_entry.id   AF-A0AAJ0D511-F1
#
_cell.length_a   1.000
_cell.length_b   1.000
_cell.length_c   1.000
_cell.angle_alpha   90.00
_cell.angle_beta   90.00
_cell.angle_gamma   90.00
#
_symmetry.space_group_name_H-M   'P 1'
#
loop_
_entity.id
_entity.type
_entity.pdbx_description
1 polymer ?
#
loop_
_entity_poly.entity_id
_entity_poly.type
_entity_poly.pdbx_seq_one_letter_code
_entity_poly.pdbx_strand_id
1 'polypeptide(L)'
;MASIPHGTTINAQGVVPGSNEAQSSINPAVDIKATSIVPFDIKEPNAERLGVFKHLDFDGTDQKDRLPNDLKKFNNSITKEIFTDPNQVLRNALADQEIESFVTFELKTQAKSPADQFVGGGTANIGFLQGTDDRSKFNDGKGNAHATRMVVRYWIETVAKTVTIKPDQTERQEFPMISAAGVLGPTFFVPATTKVTQTTPKRVTWTQIQYSQNVTLNSNTLSWPHVSVATLGDTSTIEIKDI
;
A
#
# COMPACT_ATOMS: atom_id res chain seq x y z
N MET A 1 15.86 -2.64 -5.88
CA MET A 1 16.42 -2.39 -4.53
C MET A 1 15.63 -1.26 -3.91
N ALA A 2 15.04 -1.48 -2.74
CA ALA A 2 14.34 -0.44 -1.98
C ALA A 2 15.06 -0.27 -0.63
N SER A 3 15.13 0.96 -0.12
CA SER A 3 15.63 1.27 1.22
C SER A 3 14.52 1.81 2.10
N ILE A 4 14.50 1.38 3.37
CA ILE A 4 13.68 1.96 4.43
C ILE A 4 14.46 3.10 5.12
N PRO A 5 13.79 4.03 5.82
CA PRO A 5 14.41 5.21 6.47
C PRO A 5 15.51 4.90 7.50
N HIS A 6 15.80 3.62 7.76
CA HIS A 6 16.82 3.14 8.69
C HIS A 6 18.07 2.58 7.97
N GLY A 7 18.14 2.71 6.64
CA GLY A 7 19.31 2.34 5.84
C GLY A 7 19.46 0.85 5.55
N THR A 8 18.38 0.07 5.58
CA THR A 8 18.41 -1.33 5.13
C THR A 8 18.24 -1.43 3.62
N THR A 9 19.08 -2.21 2.95
CA THR A 9 18.84 -2.65 1.56
C THR A 9 17.98 -3.92 1.55
N ILE A 10 16.94 -3.94 0.72
CA ILE A 10 16.02 -5.07 0.60
C ILE A 10 16.15 -5.70 -0.79
N ASN A 11 16.40 -7.01 -0.82
CA ASN A 11 16.29 -7.86 -2.01
C ASN A 11 15.12 -8.82 -1.84
N ALA A 12 14.08 -8.66 -2.64
CA ALA A 12 12.90 -9.51 -2.57
C ALA A 12 12.62 -10.11 -3.94
N GLN A 13 12.03 -11.29 -3.89
CA GLN A 13 11.68 -12.05 -5.07
C GLN A 13 10.32 -12.72 -4.84
N GLY A 14 9.69 -13.09 -5.94
CA GLY A 14 8.40 -13.75 -5.97
C GLY A 14 8.14 -14.28 -7.37
N VAL A 15 6.99 -14.90 -7.56
CA VAL A 15 6.61 -15.46 -8.86
C VAL A 15 5.90 -14.41 -9.68
N VAL A 16 6.02 -14.52 -11.00
CA VAL A 16 5.23 -13.72 -11.93
C VAL A 16 3.74 -13.99 -11.66
N PRO A 17 2.88 -12.96 -11.65
CA PRO A 17 1.45 -13.16 -11.45
C PRO A 17 0.86 -14.08 -12.52
N GLY A 18 -0.02 -15.01 -12.10
CA GLY A 18 -0.75 -15.90 -13.01
C GLY A 18 -0.21 -17.33 -13.15
N SER A 19 0.89 -17.72 -12.48
CA SER A 19 1.34 -19.12 -12.51
C SER A 19 0.78 -20.01 -11.41
N ASN A 20 0.16 -19.45 -10.34
CA ASN A 20 -0.59 -20.16 -9.28
C ASN A 20 -1.37 -19.23 -8.30
N GLU A 21 -1.43 -17.91 -8.51
CA GLU A 21 -2.11 -16.95 -7.61
C GLU A 21 -3.26 -16.24 -8.37
N ALA A 22 -4.41 -16.12 -7.69
CA ALA A 22 -5.73 -15.96 -8.28
C ALA A 22 -5.93 -14.64 -9.04
N GLN A 23 -6.38 -14.75 -10.29
CA GLN A 23 -7.44 -13.86 -10.76
C GLN A 23 -8.62 -14.09 -9.82
N SER A 24 -8.85 -13.16 -8.90
CA SER A 24 -9.96 -13.24 -7.96
C SER A 24 -11.11 -12.37 -8.51
N SER A 25 -12.32 -12.91 -8.46
CA SER A 25 -13.55 -12.13 -8.75
C SER A 25 -14.05 -11.37 -7.53
N ILE A 26 -13.38 -11.51 -6.38
CA ILE A 26 -13.72 -10.83 -5.13
C ILE A 26 -13.16 -9.42 -5.18
N ASN A 27 -14.00 -8.39 -5.01
CA ASN A 27 -13.59 -6.98 -4.93
C ASN A 27 -12.27 -6.82 -4.12
N PRO A 28 -11.23 -6.15 -4.64
CA PRO A 28 -9.95 -6.01 -3.94
C PRO A 28 -10.08 -5.42 -2.53
N ALA A 29 -11.08 -4.57 -2.29
CA ALA A 29 -11.36 -4.01 -0.96
C ALA A 29 -11.64 -5.10 0.10
N VAL A 30 -12.16 -6.26 -0.34
CA VAL A 30 -12.40 -7.44 0.50
C VAL A 30 -11.13 -8.30 0.64
N ASP A 31 -10.24 -8.29 -0.37
CA ASP A 31 -8.97 -9.02 -0.33
C ASP A 31 -7.92 -8.32 0.55
N ILE A 32 -7.88 -6.98 0.56
CA ILE A 32 -6.96 -6.17 1.35
C ILE A 32 -7.27 -6.30 2.85
N LYS A 33 -6.59 -7.26 3.49
CA LYS A 33 -6.74 -7.54 4.92
C LYS A 33 -6.13 -6.45 5.78
N ALA A 34 -6.60 -6.36 7.02
CA ALA A 34 -6.00 -5.49 8.02
C ALA A 34 -4.53 -5.86 8.26
N THR A 35 -3.68 -4.87 8.46
CA THR A 35 -2.27 -5.07 8.84
C THR A 35 -1.96 -4.22 10.06
N SER A 36 -1.51 -4.86 11.13
CA SER A 36 -1.15 -4.16 12.37
C SER A 36 0.29 -3.62 12.32
N ILE A 37 0.50 -2.49 13.00
CA ILE A 37 1.84 -1.95 13.30
C ILE A 37 2.26 -2.20 14.76
N VAL A 38 1.45 -2.93 15.52
CA VAL A 38 1.69 -3.18 16.94
C VAL A 38 2.88 -4.15 17.08
N PRO A 39 3.88 -3.84 17.92
CA PRO A 39 4.98 -4.76 18.18
C PRO A 39 4.50 -6.07 18.81
N PHE A 40 5.25 -7.14 18.63
CA PHE A 40 4.99 -8.45 19.23
C PHE A 40 6.30 -9.08 19.70
N ASP A 41 6.24 -10.10 20.56
CA ASP A 41 7.45 -10.82 20.97
C ASP A 41 7.98 -11.68 19.82
N ILE A 42 9.30 -11.65 19.59
CA ILE A 42 9.96 -12.45 18.54
C ILE A 42 9.58 -13.94 18.64
N LYS A 43 9.35 -14.45 19.85
CA LYS A 43 8.99 -15.85 20.12
C LYS A 43 7.49 -16.13 20.01
N GLU A 44 6.64 -15.10 20.03
CA GLU A 44 5.18 -15.21 19.99
C GLU A 44 4.62 -14.26 18.92
N PRO A 45 4.80 -14.59 17.62
CA PRO A 45 4.48 -13.68 16.51
C PRO A 45 2.98 -13.34 16.35
N ASN A 46 2.11 -14.00 17.11
CA ASN A 46 0.68 -13.75 17.12
C ASN A 46 0.22 -13.03 18.40
N ALA A 47 1.13 -12.70 19.32
CA ALA A 47 0.84 -12.02 20.58
C ALA A 47 1.30 -10.56 20.50
N GLU A 48 0.41 -9.70 19.99
CA GLU A 48 0.64 -8.25 19.95
C GLU A 48 0.79 -7.68 21.37
N ARG A 49 1.72 -6.73 21.52
CA ARG A 49 2.02 -6.04 22.76
C ARG A 49 1.63 -4.58 22.68
N LEU A 50 0.33 -4.33 22.87
CA LEU A 50 -0.20 -2.98 23.05
C LEU A 50 0.43 -2.32 24.30
N GLY A 51 0.70 -1.02 24.22
CA GLY A 51 1.21 -0.22 25.34
C GLY A 51 2.73 -0.30 25.58
N VAL A 52 3.47 -1.16 24.87
CA VAL A 52 4.95 -1.15 24.90
C VAL A 52 5.50 0.22 24.48
N PHE A 53 4.87 0.79 23.44
CA PHE A 53 5.13 2.15 23.00
C PHE A 53 3.91 3.01 23.24
N LYS A 54 3.99 3.93 24.20
CA LYS A 54 2.90 4.86 24.55
C LYS A 54 2.40 5.68 23.36
N HIS A 55 3.27 5.97 22.39
CA HIS A 55 2.89 6.72 21.19
C HIS A 55 1.97 5.92 20.24
N LEU A 56 1.83 4.60 20.43
CA LEU A 56 0.89 3.76 19.68
C LEU A 56 -0.46 3.58 20.41
N ASP A 57 -0.58 4.06 21.64
CA ASP A 57 -1.82 3.98 22.41
C ASP A 57 -2.71 5.20 22.14
N PHE A 58 -3.77 4.99 21.35
CA PHE A 58 -4.73 6.03 20.99
C PHE A 58 -5.80 6.27 22.06
N ASP A 59 -6.03 5.27 22.93
CA ASP A 59 -7.05 5.32 23.98
C ASP A 59 -6.45 5.69 25.35
N GLY A 60 -5.12 5.74 25.43
CA GLY A 60 -4.37 6.12 26.62
C GLY A 60 -4.71 7.53 27.11
N THR A 61 -4.70 7.68 28.44
CA THR A 61 -5.01 8.95 29.12
C THR A 61 -3.93 10.01 28.95
N ASP A 62 -2.75 9.64 28.45
CA ASP A 62 -1.59 10.53 28.29
C ASP A 62 -1.11 10.55 26.83
N GLN A 63 -1.75 11.38 26.02
CA GLN A 63 -1.39 11.53 24.61
C GLN A 63 -0.10 12.33 24.41
N LYS A 64 0.56 12.86 25.46
CA LYS A 64 1.70 13.80 25.29
C LYS A 64 2.88 13.21 24.51
N ASP A 65 3.05 11.89 24.56
CA ASP A 65 4.17 11.15 23.97
C ASP A 65 3.93 10.79 22.49
N ARG A 66 2.72 11.05 21.96
CA ARG A 66 2.38 10.87 20.54
C ARG A 66 2.66 12.18 19.79
N LEU A 67 2.75 12.13 18.47
CA LEU A 67 2.61 13.30 17.60
C LEU A 67 1.97 12.81 16.28
N PRO A 68 0.95 13.48 15.74
CA PRO A 68 0.29 14.68 16.28
C PRO A 68 -0.78 14.34 17.33
N ASN A 69 -0.77 15.00 18.49
CA ASN A 69 -1.67 14.70 19.62
C ASN A 69 -3.14 14.98 19.38
N ASP A 70 -3.46 15.91 18.48
CA ASP A 70 -4.83 16.22 18.13
C ASP A 70 -5.08 15.83 16.67
N LEU A 71 -5.76 14.70 16.47
CA LEU A 71 -6.12 14.22 15.13
C LEU A 71 -7.23 15.06 14.48
N LYS A 72 -7.99 15.85 15.25
CA LYS A 72 -9.10 16.65 14.70
C LYS A 72 -8.61 17.69 13.69
N LYS A 73 -7.37 18.15 13.85
CA LYS A 73 -6.71 19.11 12.94
C LYS A 73 -6.50 18.57 11.53
N PHE A 74 -6.64 17.26 11.33
CA PHE A 74 -6.38 16.60 10.05
C PHE A 74 -7.66 16.30 9.26
N ASN A 75 -8.84 16.80 9.67
CA ASN A 75 -10.09 16.65 8.92
C ASN A 75 -10.33 15.22 8.39
N ASN A 76 -10.08 14.20 9.23
CA ASN A 76 -10.18 12.77 8.92
C ASN A 76 -9.17 12.21 7.90
N SER A 77 -8.18 12.99 7.45
CA SER A 77 -7.07 12.47 6.61
C SER A 77 -6.08 11.60 7.39
N ILE A 78 -6.04 11.75 8.72
CA ILE A 78 -5.27 10.92 9.64
C ILE A 78 -6.20 10.51 10.79
N THR A 79 -6.47 9.21 10.93
CA THR A 79 -7.38 8.66 11.95
C THR A 79 -6.75 7.52 12.72
N LYS A 80 -7.33 7.17 13.88
CA LYS A 80 -6.89 6.02 14.68
C LYS A 80 -6.92 4.73 13.84
N GLU A 81 -7.97 4.56 13.03
CA GLU A 81 -8.17 3.37 12.19
C GLU A 81 -7.01 3.22 11.19
N ILE A 82 -6.56 4.30 10.56
CA ILE A 82 -5.40 4.30 9.65
C ILE A 82 -4.10 3.97 10.39
N PHE A 83 -3.95 4.41 11.64
CA PHE A 83 -2.76 4.06 12.43
C PHE A 83 -2.74 2.61 12.87
N THR A 84 -3.87 2.09 13.37
CA THR A 84 -3.96 0.69 13.79
C THR A 84 -3.95 -0.28 12.62
N ASP A 85 -4.41 0.18 11.46
CA ASP A 85 -4.45 -0.56 10.23
C ASP A 85 -4.15 0.33 9.01
N PRO A 86 -2.87 0.46 8.62
CA PRO A 86 -2.49 1.26 7.45
C PRO A 86 -3.16 0.80 6.15
N ASN A 87 -3.57 -0.47 6.03
CA ASN A 87 -4.30 -0.94 4.85
C ASN A 87 -5.69 -0.30 4.71
N GLN A 88 -6.18 0.40 5.74
CA GLN A 88 -7.37 1.22 5.62
C GLN A 88 -7.22 2.33 4.56
N VAL A 89 -6.01 2.85 4.34
CA VAL A 89 -5.75 3.84 3.27
C VAL A 89 -6.07 3.25 1.90
N LEU A 90 -5.64 2.01 1.66
CA LEU A 90 -5.90 1.31 0.40
C LEU A 90 -7.39 1.02 0.21
N ARG A 91 -8.07 0.56 1.27
CA ARG A 91 -9.53 0.33 1.21
C ARG A 91 -10.32 1.62 1.00
N ASN A 92 -9.88 2.73 1.59
CA ASN A 92 -10.51 4.05 1.35
C ASN A 92 -10.38 4.48 -0.11
N ALA A 93 -9.23 4.22 -0.76
CA ALA A 93 -9.02 4.53 -2.17
C ALA A 93 -9.97 3.78 -3.12
N LEU A 94 -10.46 2.61 -2.69
CA LEU A 94 -11.37 1.76 -3.46
C LEU A 94 -12.85 2.03 -3.19
N ALA A 95 -13.19 2.81 -2.16
CA ALA A 95 -14.54 2.87 -1.62
C ALA A 95 -15.60 3.34 -2.64
N ASP A 96 -15.21 4.18 -3.60
CA ASP A 96 -16.05 4.73 -4.66
C ASP A 96 -15.66 4.26 -6.08
N GLN A 97 -14.79 3.26 -6.18
CA GLN A 97 -14.29 2.75 -7.44
C GLN A 97 -15.01 1.46 -7.85
N GLU A 98 -15.31 1.34 -9.14
CA GLU A 98 -15.74 0.07 -9.73
C GLU A 98 -14.50 -0.68 -10.24
N ILE A 99 -14.18 -1.82 -9.63
CA ILE A 99 -13.06 -2.66 -10.09
C ILE A 99 -13.60 -3.73 -11.02
N GLU A 100 -13.19 -3.67 -12.28
CA GLU A 100 -13.59 -4.62 -13.33
C GLU A 100 -12.80 -5.93 -13.23
N SER A 101 -11.50 -5.83 -12.95
CA SER A 101 -10.63 -6.98 -12.71
C SER A 101 -9.40 -6.57 -11.93
N PHE A 102 -8.73 -7.53 -11.31
CA PHE A 102 -7.42 -7.30 -10.72
C PHE A 102 -6.56 -8.56 -10.71
N VAL A 103 -5.25 -8.32 -10.56
CA VAL A 103 -4.24 -9.34 -10.34
C VAL A 103 -3.50 -9.01 -9.05
N THR A 104 -3.23 -10.02 -8.23
CA THR A 104 -2.41 -9.86 -7.02
C THR A 104 -1.18 -10.75 -7.07
N PHE A 105 -0.11 -10.30 -6.42
CA PHE A 105 1.10 -11.09 -6.21
C PHE A 105 1.86 -10.59 -4.98
N GLU A 106 2.64 -11.50 -4.39
CA GLU A 106 3.43 -11.22 -3.19
C GLU A 106 4.94 -11.40 -3.46
N LEU A 107 5.74 -10.42 -3.03
CA LEU A 107 7.20 -10.51 -3.00
C LEU A 107 7.69 -10.60 -1.56
N LYS A 108 8.72 -11.40 -1.32
CA LYS A 108 9.24 -11.67 0.02
C LYS A 108 10.76 -11.73 0.02
N THR A 109 11.38 -11.41 1.16
CA THR A 109 12.83 -11.60 1.37
C THR A 109 13.17 -12.97 1.93
N GLN A 110 12.20 -13.68 2.51
CA GLN A 110 12.38 -14.99 3.13
C GLN A 110 11.36 -15.99 2.57
N ALA A 111 11.80 -17.23 2.40
CA ALA A 111 10.93 -18.37 2.15
C ALA A 111 9.99 -18.58 3.35
N LYS A 112 8.69 -18.79 3.10
CA LYS A 112 7.67 -19.13 4.11
C LYS A 112 7.82 -20.58 4.60
N SER A 113 8.47 -21.42 3.80
CA SER A 113 8.70 -22.85 4.07
C SER A 113 9.93 -23.34 3.30
N PRO A 114 10.63 -24.40 3.74
CA PRO A 114 11.64 -25.09 2.93
C PRO A 114 11.13 -25.57 1.55
N ALA A 115 9.80 -25.70 1.39
CA ALA A 115 9.17 -26.04 0.12
C ALA A 115 8.98 -24.83 -0.84
N ASP A 116 9.17 -23.60 -0.36
CA ASP A 116 9.13 -22.42 -1.21
C ASP A 116 10.41 -22.42 -2.07
N GLN A 117 10.24 -22.51 -3.38
CA GLN A 117 11.33 -22.59 -4.37
C GLN A 117 12.20 -21.32 -4.47
N PHE A 118 12.02 -20.34 -3.58
CA PHE A 118 12.58 -19.00 -3.67
C PHE A 118 13.55 -18.72 -2.50
N VAL A 119 14.84 -19.04 -2.71
CA VAL A 119 15.92 -18.95 -1.69
C VAL A 119 16.93 -17.79 -1.88
N GLY A 120 16.60 -16.76 -2.67
CA GLY A 120 17.51 -15.70 -3.12
C GLY A 120 17.21 -14.27 -2.61
N GLY A 121 16.23 -14.11 -1.73
CA GLY A 121 15.92 -12.83 -1.09
C GLY A 121 16.77 -12.56 0.16
N GLY A 122 16.69 -11.33 0.70
CA GLY A 122 17.34 -10.97 1.95
C GLY A 122 17.25 -9.49 2.31
N THR A 123 17.66 -9.19 3.53
CA THR A 123 17.84 -7.82 4.04
C THR A 123 19.33 -7.60 4.36
N ALA A 124 19.82 -6.40 4.11
CA ALA A 124 21.18 -6.00 4.48
C ALA A 124 21.12 -4.68 5.25
N ASN A 125 21.40 -4.72 6.55
CA ASN A 125 21.35 -3.57 7.45
C ASN A 125 22.68 -2.81 7.45
N ILE A 126 22.62 -1.48 7.62
CA ILE A 126 23.81 -0.62 7.83
C ILE A 126 24.24 -0.59 9.30
N GLY A 127 25.43 -0.01 9.55
CA GLY A 127 26.02 0.12 10.89
C GLY A 127 25.11 0.79 11.93
N PHE A 128 24.27 1.77 11.54
CA PHE A 128 23.30 2.39 12.44
C PHE A 128 22.35 1.38 13.10
N LEU A 129 21.88 0.40 12.32
CA LEU A 129 21.00 -0.65 12.81
C LEU A 129 21.77 -1.69 13.61
N GLN A 130 22.96 -2.07 13.13
CA GLN A 130 23.79 -3.10 13.76
C GLN A 130 24.49 -2.63 15.04
N GLY A 131 24.65 -1.33 15.25
CA GLY A 131 25.32 -0.74 16.42
C GLY A 131 26.85 -0.88 16.41
N THR A 132 27.44 -1.34 15.31
CA THR A 132 28.88 -1.61 15.18
C THR A 132 29.30 -1.68 13.70
N ASP A 133 30.53 -1.27 13.41
CA ASP A 133 31.17 -1.46 12.09
C ASP A 133 31.90 -2.81 11.98
N ASP A 134 32.07 -3.52 13.10
CA ASP A 134 32.64 -4.86 13.16
C ASP A 134 31.60 -5.90 12.73
N ARG A 135 31.75 -6.41 11.50
CA ARG A 135 30.86 -7.41 10.91
C ARG A 135 30.72 -8.68 11.76
N SER A 136 31.73 -9.04 12.55
CA SER A 136 31.67 -10.23 13.42
C SER A 136 30.70 -10.06 14.61
N LYS A 137 30.32 -8.82 14.91
CA LYS A 137 29.40 -8.46 15.99
C LYS A 137 28.01 -8.07 15.50
N PHE A 138 27.72 -8.28 14.22
CA PHE A 138 26.35 -8.12 13.72
C PHE A 138 25.45 -9.10 14.49
N ASN A 139 24.39 -8.59 15.12
CA ASN A 139 23.45 -9.32 15.99
C ASN A 139 23.92 -9.63 17.42
N ASP A 140 24.90 -8.91 17.98
CA ASP A 140 25.29 -9.04 19.40
C ASP A 140 24.24 -8.48 20.40
N GLY A 141 23.11 -7.99 19.89
CA GLY A 141 22.02 -7.41 20.67
C GLY A 141 22.24 -5.95 21.09
N LYS A 142 23.35 -5.31 20.69
CA LYS A 142 23.64 -3.90 21.00
C LYS A 142 23.25 -2.92 19.89
N GLY A 143 22.80 -3.44 18.76
CA GLY A 143 22.25 -2.66 17.66
C GLY A 143 20.89 -2.05 17.99
N ASN A 144 20.54 -0.97 17.29
CA ASN A 144 19.25 -0.31 17.45
C ASN A 144 18.09 -1.22 17.01
N ALA A 145 18.25 -1.90 15.87
CA ALA A 145 17.32 -2.91 15.39
C ALA A 145 17.96 -3.77 14.27
N HIS A 146 17.28 -4.86 13.89
CA HIS A 146 17.70 -5.75 12.82
C HIS A 146 16.50 -6.04 11.90
N ALA A 147 16.53 -5.55 10.66
CA ALA A 147 15.50 -5.90 9.68
C ALA A 147 15.63 -7.38 9.30
N THR A 148 14.63 -8.18 9.64
CA THR A 148 14.63 -9.63 9.42
C THR A 148 13.95 -10.00 8.12
N ARG A 149 12.82 -9.37 7.83
CA ARG A 149 11.94 -9.77 6.74
C ARG A 149 11.24 -8.57 6.12
N MET A 150 11.02 -8.65 4.82
CA MET A 150 10.03 -7.82 4.13
C MET A 150 9.04 -8.71 3.37
N VAL A 151 7.77 -8.34 3.42
CA VAL A 151 6.71 -8.84 2.55
C VAL A 151 6.04 -7.65 1.90
N VAL A 152 5.80 -7.71 0.60
CA VAL A 152 4.96 -6.74 -0.10
C VAL A 152 3.94 -7.48 -0.94
N ARG A 153 2.69 -7.05 -0.84
CA ARG A 153 1.64 -7.49 -1.75
C ARG A 153 1.25 -6.34 -2.66
N TYR A 154 1.06 -6.66 -3.93
CA TYR A 154 0.58 -5.75 -4.95
C TYR A 154 -0.81 -6.16 -5.40
N TRP A 155 -1.61 -5.15 -5.77
CA TRP A 155 -2.86 -5.30 -6.52
C TRP A 155 -2.76 -4.42 -7.76
N ILE A 156 -2.81 -5.03 -8.94
CA ILE A 156 -2.90 -4.33 -10.22
C ILE A 156 -4.35 -4.42 -10.66
N GLU A 157 -5.02 -3.28 -10.70
CA GLU A 157 -6.47 -3.17 -10.82
C GLU A 157 -6.84 -2.50 -12.14
N THR A 158 -7.85 -3.03 -12.81
CA THR A 158 -8.56 -2.33 -13.87
C THR A 158 -9.78 -1.66 -13.24
N VAL A 159 -9.72 -0.34 -13.12
CA VAL A 159 -10.82 0.49 -12.60
C VAL A 159 -11.70 0.91 -13.77
N ALA A 160 -13.01 0.96 -13.56
CA ALA A 160 -13.99 1.39 -14.53
C ALA A 160 -14.83 2.56 -14.01
N LYS A 161 -15.28 3.40 -14.93
CA LYS A 161 -16.30 4.43 -14.66
C LYS A 161 -17.12 4.69 -15.92
N THR A 162 -18.42 4.92 -15.75
CA THR A 162 -19.24 5.46 -16.84
C THR A 162 -19.26 6.98 -16.77
N VAL A 163 -18.81 7.62 -17.85
CA VAL A 163 -18.90 9.08 -18.06
C VAL A 163 -20.07 9.41 -18.97
N THR A 164 -20.68 10.57 -18.75
CA THR A 164 -21.79 11.05 -19.58
C THR A 164 -21.30 12.14 -20.52
N ILE A 165 -21.25 11.81 -21.81
CA ILE A 165 -20.83 12.71 -22.87
C ILE A 165 -22.05 13.50 -23.33
N LYS A 166 -21.94 14.83 -23.34
CA LYS A 166 -23.05 15.71 -23.70
C LYS A 166 -23.12 15.88 -25.24
N PRO A 167 -24.30 16.19 -25.81
CA PRO A 167 -24.42 16.51 -27.22
C PRO A 167 -23.94 17.93 -27.54
N ASP A 168 -23.73 18.22 -28.82
CA ASP A 168 -23.48 19.57 -29.38
C ASP A 168 -22.38 20.35 -28.66
N GLN A 169 -21.28 19.65 -28.33
CA GLN A 169 -20.12 20.22 -27.67
C GLN A 169 -19.47 21.29 -28.57
N THR A 170 -19.26 22.49 -28.05
CA THR A 170 -18.44 23.53 -28.72
C THR A 170 -17.02 23.61 -28.17
N GLU A 171 -16.77 22.96 -27.04
CA GLU A 171 -15.49 22.94 -26.33
C GLU A 171 -15.11 21.50 -25.95
N ARG A 172 -13.84 21.32 -25.58
CA ARG A 172 -13.32 20.05 -25.08
C ARG A 172 -14.04 19.68 -23.79
N GLN A 173 -14.59 18.47 -23.72
CA GLN A 173 -15.16 17.93 -22.50
C GLN A 173 -14.12 17.09 -21.77
N GLU A 174 -13.84 17.41 -20.50
CA GLU A 174 -12.89 16.67 -19.67
C GLU A 174 -13.58 15.93 -18.52
N PHE A 175 -13.01 14.78 -18.19
CA PHE A 175 -13.46 13.88 -17.14
C PHE A 175 -12.25 13.45 -16.30
N PRO A 176 -11.85 14.25 -15.30
CA PRO A 176 -10.80 13.86 -14.37
C PRO A 176 -11.27 12.70 -13.49
N MET A 177 -10.51 11.61 -13.47
CA MET A 177 -10.74 10.50 -12.55
C MET A 177 -10.03 10.80 -11.24
N ILE A 178 -10.78 11.09 -10.18
CA ILE A 178 -10.26 11.28 -8.82
C ILE A 178 -11.14 10.44 -7.90
N SER A 179 -10.52 9.59 -7.07
CA SER A 179 -11.27 8.83 -6.07
C SER A 179 -11.72 9.70 -4.92
N ALA A 180 -12.66 9.23 -4.11
CA ALA A 180 -13.11 9.91 -2.90
C ALA A 180 -11.96 10.14 -1.89
N ALA A 181 -10.94 9.27 -1.92
CA ALA A 181 -9.72 9.42 -1.12
C ALA A 181 -8.68 10.38 -1.73
N GLY A 182 -8.98 11.02 -2.87
CA GLY A 182 -8.09 11.97 -3.54
C GLY A 182 -6.98 11.32 -4.36
N VAL A 183 -7.07 10.02 -4.66
CA VAL A 183 -6.12 9.37 -5.56
C VAL A 183 -6.38 9.85 -6.98
N LEU A 184 -5.34 10.41 -7.61
CA LEU A 184 -5.39 10.88 -8.99
C LEU A 184 -5.37 9.70 -9.95
N GLY A 185 -6.32 9.67 -10.87
CA GLY A 185 -6.35 8.84 -12.06
C GLY A 185 -6.30 9.69 -13.34
N PRO A 186 -6.52 9.07 -14.51
CA PRO A 186 -6.35 9.76 -15.77
C PRO A 186 -7.45 10.79 -15.98
N THR A 187 -7.17 11.78 -16.82
CA THR A 187 -8.20 12.68 -17.34
C THR A 187 -8.63 12.20 -18.71
N PHE A 188 -9.84 11.66 -18.81
CA PHE A 188 -10.43 11.34 -20.10
C PHE A 188 -10.98 12.60 -20.75
N PHE A 189 -10.96 12.69 -22.07
CA PHE A 189 -11.56 13.82 -22.76
C PHE A 189 -12.18 13.48 -24.10
N VAL A 190 -13.09 14.35 -24.53
CA VAL A 190 -13.68 14.36 -25.88
C VAL A 190 -13.29 15.66 -26.56
N PRO A 191 -12.65 15.63 -27.75
CA PRO A 191 -12.34 16.85 -28.51
C PRO A 191 -13.59 17.65 -28.89
N ALA A 192 -13.46 18.97 -28.99
CA ALA A 192 -14.54 19.85 -29.46
C ALA A 192 -15.01 19.52 -30.90
N THR A 193 -14.17 18.84 -31.68
CA THR A 193 -14.47 18.43 -33.06
C THR A 193 -15.33 17.18 -33.16
N THR A 194 -15.52 16.44 -32.06
CA THR A 194 -16.28 15.19 -32.07
C THR A 194 -17.77 15.48 -32.08
N LYS A 195 -18.47 15.05 -33.14
CA LYS A 195 -19.91 15.25 -33.30
C LYS A 195 -20.70 14.23 -32.49
N VAL A 196 -21.20 14.67 -31.34
CA VAL A 196 -22.10 13.89 -30.50
C VAL A 196 -23.49 14.50 -30.59
N THR A 197 -24.47 13.77 -31.12
CA THR A 197 -25.83 14.29 -31.39
C THR A 197 -26.83 14.03 -30.27
N GLN A 198 -26.51 13.15 -29.34
CA GLN A 198 -27.33 12.82 -28.18
C GLN A 198 -26.45 12.55 -26.97
N THR A 199 -27.02 12.62 -25.76
CA THR A 199 -26.28 12.27 -24.55
C THR A 199 -25.88 10.79 -24.60
N THR A 200 -24.57 10.52 -24.54
CA THR A 200 -24.02 9.17 -24.71
C THR A 200 -23.26 8.76 -23.45
N PRO A 201 -23.70 7.71 -22.73
CA PRO A 201 -22.89 7.12 -21.67
C PRO A 201 -21.73 6.34 -22.30
N LYS A 202 -20.52 6.58 -21.82
CA LYS A 202 -19.33 5.84 -22.23
C LYS A 202 -18.63 5.25 -21.01
N ARG A 203 -18.41 3.94 -21.04
CA ARG A 203 -17.57 3.26 -20.06
C ARG A 203 -16.10 3.48 -20.42
N VAL A 204 -15.33 3.98 -19.47
CA VAL A 204 -13.89 4.16 -19.57
C VAL A 204 -13.20 3.32 -18.50
N THR A 205 -12.01 2.83 -18.80
CA THR A 205 -11.24 1.99 -17.88
C THR A 205 -9.78 2.43 -17.85
N TRP A 206 -9.12 2.22 -16.72
CA TRP A 206 -7.71 2.53 -16.53
C TRP A 206 -7.07 1.60 -15.50
N THR A 207 -5.74 1.59 -15.48
CA THR A 207 -4.97 0.80 -14.53
C THR A 207 -4.62 1.62 -13.28
N GLN A 208 -4.76 0.99 -12.12
CA GLN A 208 -4.30 1.48 -10.83
C GLN A 208 -3.44 0.40 -10.17
N ILE A 209 -2.45 0.80 -9.38
CA ILE A 209 -1.62 -0.14 -8.61
C ILE A 209 -1.71 0.21 -7.14
N GLN A 210 -2.01 -0.77 -6.29
CA GLN A 210 -1.90 -0.65 -4.85
C GLN A 210 -0.81 -1.55 -4.33
N TYR A 211 -0.13 -1.13 -3.26
CA TYR A 211 0.78 -2.00 -2.54
C TYR A 211 0.67 -1.82 -1.03
N SER A 212 0.92 -2.93 -0.32
CA SER A 212 1.10 -2.98 1.12
C SER A 212 2.42 -3.69 1.41
N GLN A 213 3.42 -2.94 1.84
CA GLN A 213 4.72 -3.43 2.24
C GLN A 213 4.83 -3.44 3.76
N ASN A 214 5.29 -4.56 4.34
CA ASN A 214 5.61 -4.70 5.75
C ASN A 214 7.06 -5.14 5.89
N VAL A 215 7.87 -4.31 6.55
CA VAL A 215 9.23 -4.66 6.99
C VAL A 215 9.24 -4.90 8.48
N THR A 216 9.68 -6.08 8.90
CA THR A 216 9.79 -6.41 10.33
C THR A 216 11.19 -6.08 10.84
N LEU A 217 11.26 -5.22 11.87
CA LEU A 217 12.49 -4.90 12.58
C LEU A 217 12.50 -5.59 13.94
N ASN A 218 13.56 -6.33 14.25
CA ASN A 218 13.75 -6.91 15.58
C ASN A 218 14.61 -5.96 16.43
N SER A 219 14.17 -5.65 17.64
CA SER A 219 14.95 -4.92 18.64
C SER A 219 14.78 -5.59 19.99
N ASN A 220 15.88 -6.02 20.61
CA ASN A 220 15.87 -6.87 21.80
C ASN A 220 14.95 -8.11 21.62
N THR A 221 13.88 -8.22 22.40
CA THR A 221 12.92 -9.34 22.36
C THR A 221 11.71 -9.05 21.48
N LEU A 222 11.62 -7.86 20.88
CA LEU A 222 10.46 -7.39 20.15
C LEU A 222 10.69 -7.40 18.64
N SER A 223 9.65 -7.75 17.91
CA SER A 223 9.51 -7.49 16.49
C SER A 223 8.53 -6.34 16.30
N TRP A 224 8.89 -5.33 15.51
CA TRP A 224 8.05 -4.19 15.19
C TRP A 224 7.78 -4.16 13.69
N PRO A 225 6.50 -4.25 13.26
CA PRO A 225 6.12 -4.05 11.87
C PRO A 225 6.22 -2.59 11.43
N HIS A 226 6.93 -2.33 10.33
CA HIS A 226 6.94 -1.06 9.63
C HIS A 226 6.18 -1.21 8.32
N VAL A 227 4.96 -0.68 8.29
CA VAL A 227 4.06 -0.80 7.14
C VAL A 227 4.10 0.47 6.30
N SER A 228 4.25 0.30 4.99
CA SER A 228 4.10 1.35 3.98
C SER A 228 3.05 0.92 2.98
N VAL A 229 2.13 1.83 2.65
CA VAL A 229 1.03 1.59 1.71
C VAL A 229 0.95 2.74 0.73
N ALA A 230 0.57 2.47 -0.51
CA ALA A 230 0.17 3.52 -1.44
C ALA A 230 -0.74 2.99 -2.55
N THR A 231 -1.51 3.91 -3.11
CA THR A 231 -2.23 3.75 -4.38
C THR A 231 -1.55 4.65 -5.42
N LEU A 232 -1.03 4.04 -6.48
CA LEU A 232 -0.46 4.73 -7.63
C LEU A 232 -1.50 4.73 -8.75
N GLY A 233 -1.98 5.91 -9.11
CA GLY A 233 -2.83 6.09 -10.28
C GLY A 233 -2.06 6.63 -11.47
N ASP A 234 -2.62 6.40 -12.66
CA ASP A 234 -2.14 6.96 -13.92
C ASP A 234 -2.60 8.43 -14.04
N THR A 235 -1.69 9.38 -14.24
CA THR A 235 -2.03 10.80 -14.42
C THR A 235 -2.07 11.22 -15.89
N SER A 236 -2.19 10.27 -16.80
CA SER A 236 -2.26 10.54 -18.24
C SER A 236 -3.53 11.28 -18.65
N THR A 237 -3.50 11.85 -19.85
CA THR A 237 -4.65 12.46 -20.50
C THR A 237 -5.03 11.60 -21.71
N ILE A 238 -6.25 11.07 -21.72
CA ILE A 238 -6.67 10.02 -22.65
C ILE A 238 -7.88 10.48 -23.45
N GLU A 239 -7.79 10.46 -24.79
CA GLU A 239 -8.94 10.72 -25.65
C GLU A 239 -9.90 9.53 -25.61
N ILE A 240 -11.18 9.79 -25.38
CA ILE A 240 -12.23 8.79 -25.52
C ILE A 240 -12.47 8.59 -27.02
N LYS A 241 -12.25 7.36 -27.50
CA LYS A 241 -12.52 6.97 -28.88
C LYS A 241 -13.85 6.24 -29.02
N ASP A 242 -14.30 6.11 -30.26
CA ASP A 242 -15.49 5.35 -30.66
C ASP A 242 -16.77 5.89 -29.98
N ILE A 243 -17.06 7.17 -30.23
CA ILE A 243 -18.21 7.91 -29.71
C ILE A 243 -19.08 8.44 -30.84
#